data_AF-A0A7C3NM25-F1
#
_entry.id   AF-A0A7C3NM25-F1
#
_cell.length_a   1.000
_cell.length_b   1.000
_cell.length_c   1.000
_cell.angle_alpha   90.00
_cell.angle_beta   90.00
_cell.angle_gamma   90.00
#
_symmetry.space_group_name_H-M   'P 1'
#
loop_
_entity.id
_entity.type
_entity.pdbx_description
1 polymer ?
#
loop_
_entity_poly.entity_id
_entity_poly.type
_entity_poly.pdbx_seq_one_letter_code
_entity_poly.pdbx_strand_id
1 'polypeptide(L)'
;MGSEILVAIIGIMGVVVGAVTQYIFTRATDSMKHYQELRSHAYTDFIRAVSGLAISQRSDSRDKELEFTTLLTDAKGRIAVYGSKQVIQSISDFFRHYAELSSPDALVAFDKIIQKMRSDTVGRGEKVLDEQISIILFGPK
;
A
#
# COMPACT_ATOMS: atom_id res chain seq x y z
N MET A 1 9.51 -18.12 55.80
CA MET A 1 8.15 -18.48 55.32
C MET A 1 7.34 -17.29 54.81
N GLY A 2 7.01 -16.26 55.60
CA GLY A 2 6.14 -15.17 55.10
C GLY A 2 6.72 -14.32 53.94
N SER A 3 8.03 -14.07 53.95
CA SER A 3 8.72 -13.31 52.90
C SER A 3 8.88 -14.08 51.58
N GLU A 4 9.07 -15.39 51.64
CA GLU A 4 9.23 -16.25 50.45
C GLU A 4 7.93 -16.34 49.65
N ILE A 5 6.79 -16.42 50.33
CA ILE A 5 5.46 -16.40 49.70
C ILE A 5 5.21 -15.04 49.02
N LEU A 6 5.62 -13.93 49.66
CA LEU A 6 5.48 -12.59 49.08
C LEU A 6 6.30 -12.44 47.80
N VAL A 7 7.55 -12.91 47.80
CA VAL A 7 8.43 -12.89 46.62
C VAL A 7 7.84 -13.73 45.49
N ALA A 8 7.28 -14.92 45.80
CA ALA A 8 6.63 -15.77 44.81
C ALA A 8 5.39 -15.09 44.18
N ILE A 9 4.55 -14.44 44.99
CA ILE A 9 3.36 -13.70 44.51
C ILE A 9 3.78 -12.56 43.59
N ILE A 10 4.78 -11.77 43.97
CA ILE A 10 5.30 -10.66 43.15
C ILE A 10 5.84 -11.20 41.82
N GLY A 11 6.60 -12.31 41.85
CA GLY A 11 7.11 -12.96 40.65
C GLY A 11 5.99 -13.40 39.69
N ILE A 12 4.96 -14.06 40.22
CA ILE A 12 3.80 -14.49 39.42
C ILE A 12 3.06 -13.27 38.85
N MET A 13 2.82 -12.23 39.65
CA MET A 13 2.19 -11.00 39.20
C MET A 13 2.97 -10.34 38.06
N GLY A 14 4.30 -10.31 38.15
CA GLY A 14 5.16 -9.81 37.08
C GLY A 14 4.99 -10.57 35.77
N VAL A 15 4.95 -11.90 35.83
CA VAL A 15 4.72 -12.76 34.65
C VAL A 15 3.35 -12.52 34.05
N VAL A 16 2.30 -12.44 34.88
CA VAL A 16 0.92 -12.19 34.40
C VAL A 16 0.82 -10.83 33.72
N VAL A 17 1.35 -9.77 34.33
CA VAL A 17 1.33 -8.42 33.74
C VAL A 17 2.12 -8.37 32.43
N GLY A 18 3.29 -9.02 32.39
CA GLY A 18 4.11 -9.13 31.18
C GLY A 18 3.36 -9.84 30.05
N ALA A 19 2.75 -10.99 30.33
CA ALA A 19 2.01 -11.78 29.35
C ALA A 19 0.77 -11.04 28.81
N VAL A 20 0.02 -10.35 29.68
CA VAL A 20 -1.15 -9.56 29.25
C VAL A 20 -0.73 -8.39 28.37
N THR A 21 0.33 -7.67 28.77
CA THR A 21 0.86 -6.55 27.99
C THR A 21 1.34 -7.01 26.61
N GLN A 22 2.09 -8.13 26.57
CA GLN A 22 2.55 -8.74 25.33
C GLN A 22 1.38 -9.13 24.42
N TYR A 23 0.36 -9.79 24.96
CA TYR A 23 -0.81 -10.22 24.20
C TYR A 23 -1.54 -9.03 23.55
N ILE A 24 -1.74 -7.93 24.29
CA ILE A 24 -2.40 -6.73 23.76
C ILE A 24 -1.58 -6.11 22.63
N PHE A 25 -0.26 -5.96 22.81
CA PHE A 25 0.61 -5.41 21.78
C PHE A 25 0.74 -6.29 20.55
N THR A 26 0.80 -7.62 20.72
CA THR A 26 0.81 -8.57 19.60
C THR A 26 -0.45 -8.42 18.77
N ARG A 27 -1.63 -8.43 19.39
CA ARG A 27 -2.91 -8.34 18.67
C ARG A 27 -3.08 -7.02 17.91
N ALA A 28 -2.64 -5.91 18.50
CA ALA A 28 -2.65 -4.60 17.83
C ALA A 28 -1.69 -4.56 16.63
N THR A 29 -0.50 -5.15 16.79
CA THR A 29 0.52 -5.21 15.74
C THR A 29 0.08 -6.10 14.59
N ASP A 30 -0.54 -7.25 14.86
CA ASP A 30 -1.00 -8.18 13.83
C ASP A 30 -2.09 -7.56 12.96
N SER A 31 -3.04 -6.87 13.58
CA SER A 31 -4.09 -6.15 12.84
C SER A 31 -3.49 -5.07 11.93
N MET A 32 -2.53 -4.30 12.45
CA MET A 32 -1.84 -3.26 11.67
C MET A 32 -1.08 -3.85 10.48
N LYS A 33 -0.31 -4.93 10.71
CA LYS A 33 0.42 -5.64 9.64
C LYS A 33 -0.53 -6.16 8.57
N HIS A 34 -1.65 -6.75 8.95
CA HIS A 34 -2.63 -7.27 8.01
C HIS A 34 -3.18 -6.18 7.09
N TYR A 35 -3.54 -5.01 7.64
CA TYR A 35 -3.99 -3.89 6.80
C TYR A 35 -2.88 -3.34 5.90
N GLN A 36 -1.63 -3.31 6.37
CA GLN A 36 -0.49 -2.89 5.56
C GLN A 36 -0.23 -3.84 4.39
N GLU A 37 -0.38 -5.14 4.60
CA GLU A 37 -0.27 -6.17 3.56
C GLU A 37 -1.39 -6.02 2.53
N LEU A 38 -2.65 -5.97 2.96
CA LEU A 38 -3.82 -5.78 2.08
C LEU A 38 -3.65 -4.53 1.20
N ARG A 39 -3.25 -3.42 1.82
CA ARG A 39 -2.99 -2.15 1.13
C ARG A 39 -1.86 -2.27 0.11
N SER A 40 -0.75 -2.89 0.48
CA SER A 40 0.40 -3.08 -0.42
C SER A 40 0.02 -3.94 -1.63
N HIS A 41 -0.75 -5.01 -1.42
CA HIS A 41 -1.28 -5.83 -2.51
C HIS A 41 -2.18 -5.04 -3.46
N ALA A 42 -3.10 -4.23 -2.92
CA ALA A 42 -3.96 -3.39 -3.76
C ALA A 42 -3.16 -2.36 -4.58
N TYR A 43 -2.08 -1.80 -4.01
CA TYR A 43 -1.19 -0.89 -4.72
C TYR A 43 -0.43 -1.57 -5.84
N THR A 44 0.13 -2.76 -5.60
CA THR A 44 0.83 -3.52 -6.65
C THR A 44 -0.12 -3.97 -7.76
N ASP A 45 -1.35 -4.37 -7.41
CA ASP A 45 -2.35 -4.77 -8.40
C ASP A 45 -2.82 -3.59 -9.25
N PHE A 46 -2.97 -2.41 -8.65
CA PHE A 46 -3.25 -1.18 -9.39
C PHE A 46 -2.16 -0.87 -10.42
N ILE A 47 -0.89 -0.90 -10.01
CA ILE A 47 0.25 -0.66 -10.91
C ILE A 47 0.27 -1.70 -12.03
N ARG A 48 0.13 -2.98 -11.68
CA ARG A 48 0.07 -4.09 -12.65
C ARG A 48 -1.05 -3.90 -13.65
N ALA A 49 -2.24 -3.52 -13.19
CA ALA A 49 -3.40 -3.33 -14.04
C ALA A 49 -3.20 -2.17 -15.02
N VAL A 50 -2.67 -1.03 -14.55
CA VAL A 50 -2.39 0.13 -15.41
C VAL A 50 -1.35 -0.22 -16.48
N SER A 51 -0.25 -0.87 -16.10
CA SER A 51 0.78 -1.30 -17.07
C SER A 51 0.25 -2.34 -18.04
N GLY A 52 -0.54 -3.30 -17.56
CA GLY A 52 -1.17 -4.33 -18.38
C GLY A 52 -2.12 -3.73 -19.41
N LEU A 53 -2.93 -2.76 -18.99
CA LEU A 53 -3.87 -2.05 -19.87
C LEU A 53 -3.15 -1.30 -20.99
N ALA A 54 -2.07 -0.58 -20.66
CA ALA A 54 -1.26 0.14 -21.63
C ALA A 54 -0.63 -0.82 -22.68
N ILE A 55 -0.21 -2.01 -22.26
CA ILE A 55 0.34 -3.03 -23.17
C ILE A 55 -0.77 -3.64 -24.04
N SER A 56 -1.91 -4.02 -23.45
CA SER A 56 -3.00 -4.67 -24.17
C SER A 56 -3.63 -3.76 -25.23
N GLN A 57 -3.72 -2.45 -24.96
CA GLN A 57 -4.20 -1.46 -25.91
C GLN A 57 -3.24 -1.31 -27.10
N ARG A 58 -1.92 -1.33 -26.86
CA ARG A 58 -0.92 -1.30 -27.94
C ARG A 58 -0.92 -2.57 -28.80
N SER A 59 -1.29 -3.71 -28.22
CA SER A 59 -1.35 -5.00 -28.93
C SER A 59 -2.75 -5.35 -29.45
N ASP A 60 -3.70 -4.41 -29.42
CA ASP A 60 -5.12 -4.59 -29.84
C ASP A 60 -5.77 -5.87 -29.29
N SER A 61 -5.41 -6.24 -28.06
CA SER A 61 -5.81 -7.51 -27.45
C SER A 61 -6.98 -7.31 -26.49
N ARG A 62 -8.20 -7.31 -27.02
CA ARG A 62 -9.44 -7.01 -26.26
C ARG A 62 -9.66 -7.88 -25.02
N ASP A 63 -9.35 -9.18 -25.10
CA ASP A 63 -9.50 -10.08 -23.95
C ASP A 63 -8.60 -9.67 -22.77
N LYS A 64 -7.35 -9.27 -23.07
CA LYS A 64 -6.40 -8.78 -22.07
C LYS A 64 -6.79 -7.40 -21.56
N GLU A 65 -7.35 -6.56 -22.42
CA GLU A 65 -7.84 -5.24 -22.00
C GLU A 65 -8.98 -5.39 -20.99
N LEU A 66 -9.91 -6.33 -21.22
CA LEU A 66 -10.98 -6.65 -20.27
C LEU A 66 -10.42 -7.23 -18.96
N GLU A 67 -9.44 -8.12 -19.03
CA GLU A 67 -8.75 -8.69 -17.86
C GLU A 67 -8.13 -7.59 -16.99
N PHE A 68 -7.34 -6.71 -17.58
CA PHE A 68 -6.67 -5.63 -16.85
C PHE A 68 -7.63 -4.54 -16.39
N THR A 69 -8.72 -4.28 -17.12
CA THR A 69 -9.79 -3.38 -16.66
C THR A 69 -10.49 -3.93 -15.43
N THR A 70 -10.73 -5.24 -15.39
CA THR A 70 -11.32 -5.93 -14.23
C THR A 70 -10.39 -5.84 -13.03
N LEU A 71 -9.10 -6.15 -13.22
CA LEU A 71 -8.07 -6.03 -12.18
C LEU A 71 -7.95 -4.59 -11.65
N LEU A 72 -7.99 -3.60 -12.55
CA LEU A 72 -7.92 -2.19 -12.19
C LEU A 72 -9.12 -1.78 -11.32
N THR A 73 -10.31 -2.27 -11.66
CA THR A 73 -11.55 -1.97 -10.93
C THR A 73 -11.52 -2.58 -9.53
N ASP A 74 -11.11 -3.85 -9.42
CA ASP A 74 -10.95 -4.51 -8.12
C ASP A 74 -9.90 -3.81 -7.24
N ALA A 75 -8.73 -3.50 -7.80
CA ALA A 75 -7.67 -2.79 -7.08
C ALA A 75 -8.15 -1.41 -6.59
N LYS A 76 -8.87 -0.64 -7.43
CA LYS A 76 -9.49 0.63 -7.04
C LYS A 76 -10.48 0.46 -5.88
N GLY A 77 -11.33 -0.57 -5.92
CA GLY A 77 -12.27 -0.87 -4.85
C GLY A 77 -11.56 -1.13 -3.52
N ARG A 78 -10.52 -1.96 -3.55
CA ARG A 78 -9.66 -2.23 -2.38
C ARG A 78 -8.97 -0.98 -1.84
N ILE A 79 -8.39 -0.16 -2.74
CA ILE A 79 -7.76 1.13 -2.36
C ILE A 79 -8.78 2.09 -1.76
N ALA A 80 -10.02 2.13 -2.24
CA ALA A 80 -11.07 2.98 -1.68
C ALA A 80 -11.46 2.58 -0.24
N VAL A 81 -11.35 1.29 0.11
CA VAL A 81 -11.70 0.78 1.44
C VAL A 81 -10.59 1.01 2.46
N TYR A 82 -9.32 0.74 2.11
CA TYR A 82 -8.20 0.75 3.08
C TYR A 82 -6.92 1.46 2.60
N GLY A 83 -6.97 2.17 1.48
CA GLY A 83 -5.88 3.05 1.05
C GLY A 83 -5.73 4.26 1.97
N SER A 84 -4.52 4.84 2.05
CA SER A 84 -4.37 6.09 2.80
C SER A 84 -5.10 7.24 2.10
N LYS A 85 -5.46 8.25 2.90
CA LYS A 85 -6.05 9.50 2.40
C LYS A 85 -5.22 10.11 1.27
N GLN A 86 -3.88 10.11 1.37
CA GLN A 86 -3.01 10.74 0.38
C GLN A 86 -3.03 10.00 -0.95
N VAL A 87 -3.07 8.66 -0.92
CA VAL A 87 -3.17 7.83 -2.13
C VAL A 87 -4.55 7.95 -2.76
N ILE A 88 -5.63 7.92 -1.96
CA ILE A 88 -6.99 8.09 -2.48
C ILE A 88 -7.14 9.45 -3.17
N GLN A 89 -6.62 10.51 -2.57
CA GLN A 89 -6.64 11.85 -3.15
C GLN A 89 -5.84 11.91 -4.46
N SER A 90 -4.60 11.42 -4.48
CA SER A 90 -3.77 11.47 -5.69
C SER A 90 -4.36 10.66 -6.84
N ILE A 91 -4.94 9.48 -6.57
CA ILE A 91 -5.62 8.68 -7.58
C ILE A 91 -6.88 9.38 -8.08
N SER A 92 -7.68 9.94 -7.18
CA SER A 92 -8.91 10.67 -7.55
C SER A 92 -8.58 11.89 -8.41
N ASP A 93 -7.54 12.65 -8.03
CA ASP A 93 -7.08 13.82 -8.78
C ASP A 93 -6.53 13.41 -10.14
N PHE A 94 -5.79 12.29 -10.23
CA PHE A 94 -5.36 11.75 -11.52
C PHE A 94 -6.55 11.46 -12.43
N PHE A 95 -7.52 10.63 -11.99
CA PHE A 95 -8.66 10.26 -12.85
C PHE A 95 -9.61 11.42 -13.17
N ARG A 96 -9.60 12.50 -12.38
CA ARG A 96 -10.36 13.73 -12.69
C ARG A 96 -9.76 14.53 -13.84
N HIS A 97 -8.44 14.54 -13.96
CA HIS A 97 -7.72 15.35 -14.94
C HIS A 97 -7.22 14.54 -16.14
N TYR A 98 -6.99 13.24 -15.95
CA TYR A 98 -6.37 12.34 -16.90
C TYR A 98 -7.14 11.02 -16.93
N ALA A 99 -7.64 10.64 -18.11
CA ALA A 99 -8.26 9.33 -18.30
C ALA A 99 -7.22 8.23 -18.55
N GLU A 100 -6.07 8.61 -19.10
CA GLU A 100 -5.04 7.71 -19.64
C GLU A 100 -3.63 8.25 -19.41
N LEU A 101 -2.62 7.38 -19.48
CA LEU A 101 -1.19 7.72 -19.40
C LEU A 101 -0.63 8.14 -20.77
N SER A 102 -1.25 9.13 -21.40
CA SER A 102 -0.90 9.55 -22.77
C SER A 102 -0.18 10.90 -22.86
N SER A 103 -0.17 11.69 -21.77
CA SER A 103 0.48 13.01 -21.72
C SER A 103 1.63 13.05 -20.70
N PRO A 104 2.64 13.93 -20.90
CA PRO A 104 3.69 14.14 -19.91
C PRO A 104 3.16 14.49 -18.51
N ASP A 105 2.09 15.29 -18.45
CA ASP A 105 1.46 15.67 -17.18
C ASP A 105 0.78 14.49 -16.49
N ALA A 106 0.18 13.56 -17.27
CA ALA A 106 -0.38 12.33 -16.73
C ALA A 106 0.74 11.43 -16.15
N LEU A 107 1.89 11.32 -16.81
CA LEU A 107 3.04 10.57 -16.28
C LEU A 107 3.54 11.16 -14.95
N VAL A 108 3.68 12.48 -14.88
CA VAL A 108 4.08 13.18 -13.63
C VAL A 108 3.04 12.99 -12.52
N ALA A 109 1.74 13.06 -12.86
CA ALA A 109 0.68 12.80 -11.89
C ALA A 109 0.69 11.34 -11.41
N PHE A 110 1.04 10.40 -12.28
CA PHE A 110 1.20 9.00 -11.94
C PHE A 110 2.41 8.75 -11.03
N ASP A 111 3.56 9.37 -11.30
CA ASP A 111 4.75 9.31 -10.43
C ASP A 111 4.39 9.75 -9.00
N LYS A 112 3.59 10.82 -8.87
CA LYS A 112 3.09 11.29 -7.57
C LYS A 112 2.22 10.25 -6.87
N ILE A 113 1.36 9.51 -7.59
CA ILE A 113 0.60 8.40 -7.00
C ILE A 113 1.56 7.37 -6.39
N ILE A 114 2.58 6.97 -7.15
CA ILE A 114 3.55 5.96 -6.71
C ILE A 114 4.34 6.45 -5.50
N GLN A 115 4.72 7.74 -5.45
CA GLN A 115 5.36 8.31 -4.27
C GLN A 115 4.48 8.26 -3.02
N LYS A 116 3.17 8.48 -3.16
CA LYS A 116 2.23 8.35 -2.03
C LYS A 116 2.12 6.91 -1.57
N MET A 117 2.04 5.95 -2.51
CA MET A 117 2.04 4.52 -2.18
C MET A 117 3.34 4.10 -1.48
N ARG A 118 4.50 4.56 -1.96
CA ARG A 118 5.81 4.29 -1.32
C ARG A 118 5.88 4.84 0.10
N SER A 119 5.38 6.06 0.31
CA SER A 119 5.35 6.70 1.63
C SER A 119 4.51 5.93 2.65
N ASP A 120 3.49 5.21 2.17
CA ASP A 120 2.64 4.34 3.00
C ASP A 120 3.28 2.99 3.33
N THR A 121 4.18 2.48 2.48
CA THR A 121 4.77 1.13 2.62
C THR A 121 6.17 1.14 3.25
N VAL A 122 7.07 2.00 2.79
CA VAL A 122 8.50 2.00 3.22
C VAL A 122 8.76 2.98 4.37
N GLY A 123 7.78 3.82 4.70
CA GLY A 123 7.91 4.88 5.70
C GLY A 123 8.53 6.16 5.13
N ARG A 124 8.37 7.27 5.86
CA ARG A 124 8.66 8.63 5.37
C ARG A 124 10.14 8.98 5.17
N GLY A 125 11.06 8.07 5.53
CA GLY A 125 12.51 8.32 5.56
C GLY A 125 13.24 8.10 4.24
N GLU A 126 12.73 7.25 3.35
CA GLU A 126 13.40 6.88 2.10
C GLU A 126 12.75 7.56 0.88
N LYS A 127 13.03 8.85 0.72
CA LYS A 127 12.58 9.60 -0.46
C LYS A 127 13.43 9.20 -1.68
N VAL A 128 12.75 8.81 -2.74
CA VAL A 128 13.31 8.60 -4.07
C VAL A 128 12.92 9.79 -4.93
N LEU A 129 13.71 10.16 -5.93
CA LEU A 129 13.36 11.24 -6.84
C LEU A 129 12.25 10.80 -7.80
N ASP A 130 11.32 11.69 -8.13
CA ASP A 130 10.23 11.41 -9.09
C ASP A 130 10.79 10.94 -10.45
N GLU A 131 11.92 11.51 -10.88
CA GLU A 131 12.62 11.09 -12.10
C GLU A 131 13.08 9.63 -12.07
N GLN A 132 13.56 9.14 -10.92
CA GLN A 132 14.00 7.76 -10.77
C GLN A 132 12.81 6.79 -10.87
N ILE A 133 11.66 7.18 -10.31
CA ILE A 133 10.41 6.42 -10.44
C ILE A 133 9.95 6.42 -11.90
N SER A 134 9.94 7.58 -12.55
CA SER A 134 9.57 7.73 -13.95
C SER A 134 10.40 6.83 -14.86
N ILE A 135 11.73 6.77 -14.66
CA ILE A 135 12.62 5.91 -15.46
C ILE A 135 12.28 4.43 -15.28
N ILE A 136 11.97 4.00 -14.05
CA ILE A 136 11.59 2.61 -13.77
C ILE A 136 10.25 2.25 -14.44
N LEU A 137 9.28 3.16 -14.41
CA LEU A 137 7.93 2.89 -14.91
C LEU A 137 7.80 3.05 -16.42
N PHE A 138 8.48 4.03 -17.00
CA PHE A 138 8.26 4.48 -18.38
C PHE A 138 9.51 4.40 -19.26
N GLY A 139 10.68 4.11 -18.69
CA GLY A 139 11.95 4.11 -19.42
C GLY A 139 12.61 5.50 -19.48
N PRO A 140 13.79 5.60 -20.12
CA PRO A 140 14.46 6.89 -20.32
C PRO A 140 13.60 7.82 -21.20
N LYS A 141 13.57 9.11 -20.83
CA LYS A 141 12.89 10.17 -21.60
C LYS A 141 13.70 10.61 -22.81
#